data_AF-A0A7W3T7H2-F1
#
_entry.id   AF-A0A7W3T7H2-F1
#
_cell.length_a   1.000
_cell.length_b   1.000
_cell.length_c   1.000
_cell.angle_alpha   90.00
_cell.angle_beta   90.00
_cell.angle_gamma   90.00
#
_symmetry.space_group_name_H-M   'P 1'
#
loop_
_entity.id
_entity.type
_entity.pdbx_description
1 polymer ?
#
loop_
_entity_poly.entity_id
_entity_poly.type
_entity_poly.pdbx_seq_one_letter_code
_entity_poly.pdbx_strand_id
1 'polypeptide(L)'
;MNKKRAARAGAVTLGSVLTLLMTSPAAHALYRDDGDQPGEGLSVFETIGLFVITPIAAFVVIAALVVIGEKAAVKRNSTSRNIST
;
A
#
# COMPACT_ATOMS: atom_id res chain seq x y z
N MET A 1 -5.26 33.65 36.48
CA MET A 1 -4.59 32.68 35.59
C MET A 1 -3.08 32.76 35.77
N ASN A 2 -2.38 31.62 35.78
CA ASN A 2 -0.94 31.58 36.00
C ASN A 2 -0.18 31.94 34.72
N LYS A 3 0.66 32.99 34.74
CA LYS A 3 1.44 33.47 33.58
C LYS A 3 2.25 32.35 32.89
N LYS A 4 2.80 31.40 33.66
CA LYS A 4 3.51 30.22 33.14
C LYS A 4 2.62 29.27 32.32
N ARG A 5 1.33 29.13 32.69
CA ARG A 5 0.36 28.31 31.93
C ARG A 5 -0.09 29.03 30.66
N ALA A 6 -0.25 30.36 30.72
CA ALA A 6 -0.55 31.18 29.54
C ALA A 6 0.59 31.12 28.50
N ALA A 7 1.85 31.24 28.93
CA ALA A 7 3.01 31.11 28.04
C ALA A 7 3.12 29.71 27.40
N ARG A 8 2.85 28.64 28.15
CA ARG A 8 2.82 27.27 27.62
C ARG A 8 1.69 27.06 26.62
N ALA A 9 0.49 27.56 26.92
CA ALA A 9 -0.64 27.51 26.00
C ALA A 9 -0.33 28.28 24.71
N GLY A 10 0.25 29.49 24.81
CA GLY A 10 0.68 30.27 23.66
C GLY A 10 1.74 29.56 22.82
N ALA A 11 2.75 28.96 23.45
CA ALA A 11 3.79 28.20 22.74
C ALA A 11 3.22 26.98 21.99
N VAL A 12 2.28 26.25 22.61
CA VAL A 12 1.61 25.11 21.96
C VAL A 12 0.75 25.59 20.80
N THR A 13 -0.07 26.62 20.98
CA THR A 13 -0.91 27.16 19.91
C THR A 13 -0.08 27.68 18.74
N LEU A 14 1.00 28.43 19.00
CA LEU A 14 1.90 28.91 17.95
C LEU A 14 2.62 27.77 17.25
N GLY A 15 3.06 26.74 17.98
CA GLY A 15 3.67 25.55 17.41
C GLY A 15 2.71 24.79 16.49
N SER A 16 1.48 24.55 16.95
CA SER A 16 0.45 23.85 16.15
C SER A 16 0.02 24.66 14.93
N VAL A 17 -0.18 25.97 15.08
CA VAL A 17 -0.56 26.85 13.97
C VAL A 17 0.57 26.96 12.96
N LEU A 18 1.83 27.05 13.40
CA LEU A 18 2.98 27.05 12.51
C LEU A 18 3.07 25.74 11.71
N THR A 19 2.98 24.58 12.37
CA THR A 19 2.99 23.29 11.67
C THR A 19 1.84 23.18 10.68
N LEU A 20 0.63 23.60 11.07
CA LEU A 20 -0.52 23.61 10.17
C LEU A 20 -0.30 24.53 8.97
N LEU A 21 0.31 25.71 9.18
CA LEU A 21 0.62 26.65 8.12
C LEU A 21 1.68 26.08 7.17
N MET A 22 2.75 25.48 7.70
CA MET A 22 3.84 24.88 6.92
C MET A 22 3.38 23.65 6.12
N THR A 23 2.38 22.91 6.61
CA THR A 23 1.76 21.77 5.89
C THR A 23 0.56 22.19 5.03
N SER A 24 0.17 23.47 5.04
CA SER A 24 -0.98 23.92 4.28
C SER A 24 -0.69 23.94 2.77
N PRO A 25 -1.70 23.71 1.91
CA PRO A 25 -1.55 23.83 0.46
C PRO A 25 -1.03 25.20 0.01
N ALA A 26 -1.39 26.27 0.73
CA ALA A 26 -0.92 27.62 0.44
C ALA A 26 0.60 27.80 0.64
N ALA A 27 1.22 27.07 1.57
CA ALA A 27 2.66 27.07 1.75
C ALA A 27 3.41 26.33 0.64
N HIS A 28 2.75 25.37 -0.03
CA HIS A 28 3.32 24.61 -1.15
C HIS A 28 2.95 25.16 -2.53
N ALA A 29 2.22 26.28 -2.63
CA ALA A 29 1.79 26.86 -3.91
C ALA A 29 2.93 27.31 -4.85
N LEU A 30 4.17 27.47 -4.35
CA LEU A 30 5.36 27.78 -5.16
C LEU A 30 6.05 26.54 -5.72
N TYR A 31 5.75 25.36 -5.19
CA TYR A 31 6.19 24.09 -5.75
C TYR A 31 5.10 23.61 -6.70
N ARG A 32 5.46 23.40 -7.97
CA ARG A 32 4.55 22.75 -8.92
C ARG A 32 4.21 21.37 -8.35
N ASP A 33 2.91 21.12 -8.15
CA ASP A 33 2.46 19.81 -7.72
C ASP A 33 2.60 18.85 -8.91
N ASP A 34 3.21 17.69 -8.71
CA ASP A 34 3.34 16.68 -9.76
C ASP A 34 1.95 16.19 -10.25
N GLY A 35 0.89 16.46 -9.47
CA GLY A 35 -0.50 16.30 -9.90
C GLY A 35 -1.01 17.33 -10.92
N ASP A 36 -0.38 18.50 -11.06
CA ASP A 36 -0.78 19.57 -11.99
C ASP A 36 -0.40 19.25 -13.46
N GLN A 37 0.49 18.29 -13.67
CA GLN A 37 0.89 17.80 -15.00
C GLN A 37 0.62 16.30 -15.07
N PRO A 38 -0.65 15.89 -15.25
CA PRO A 38 -0.93 14.49 -15.47
C PRO A 38 -0.19 14.05 -16.74
N GLY A 39 0.65 13.03 -16.60
CA GLY A 39 1.26 12.35 -17.74
C GLY A 39 0.20 11.75 -18.66
N GLU A 40 0.63 11.19 -19.78
CA GLU A 40 -0.30 10.59 -20.74
C GLU A 40 -1.18 9.52 -20.07
N GLY A 41 -2.50 9.67 -20.20
CA GLY A 41 -3.46 8.82 -19.52
C GLY A 41 -3.37 7.38 -20.03
N LEU A 42 -3.51 6.43 -19.10
CA LEU A 42 -3.46 5.01 -19.42
C LEU A 42 -4.66 4.60 -20.31
N SER A 43 -4.42 3.79 -21.32
CA SER A 43 -5.49 3.23 -22.15
C SER A 43 -6.45 2.38 -21.31
N VAL A 44 -7.72 2.30 -21.72
CA VAL A 44 -8.71 1.39 -21.10
C VAL A 44 -8.20 -0.05 -21.08
N PHE A 45 -7.54 -0.48 -22.15
CA PHE A 45 -6.99 -1.83 -22.24
C PHE A 45 -5.82 -2.06 -21.28
N GLU A 46 -4.94 -1.08 -21.14
CA GLU A 46 -3.83 -1.14 -20.19
C GLU A 46 -4.34 -1.13 -18.74
N THR A 47 -5.37 -0.35 -18.45
CA THR A 47 -6.01 -0.31 -17.13
C THR A 47 -6.59 -1.68 -16.78
N ILE A 48 -7.36 -2.28 -17.67
CA ILE A 48 -7.92 -3.61 -17.45
C ILE A 48 -6.79 -4.66 -17.36
N GLY A 49 -5.77 -4.56 -18.21
CA GLY A 49 -4.61 -5.47 -18.20
C GLY A 49 -3.86 -5.45 -16.87
N LEU A 50 -3.53 -4.26 -16.38
CA LEU A 50 -2.73 -4.09 -15.17
C LEU A 50 -3.54 -4.30 -13.90
N PHE A 51 -4.78 -3.82 -13.83
CA PHE A 51 -5.54 -3.82 -12.57
C PHE A 51 -6.56 -4.95 -12.44
N VAL A 52 -6.87 -5.66 -13.52
CA VAL A 52 -7.83 -6.78 -13.49
C VAL A 52 -7.16 -8.08 -13.90
N ILE A 53 -6.52 -8.10 -15.08
CA ILE A 53 -5.93 -9.33 -15.61
C ILE A 53 -4.70 -9.75 -14.78
N THR A 54 -3.82 -8.81 -14.43
CA THR A 54 -2.60 -9.13 -13.67
C THR A 54 -2.93 -9.74 -12.29
N PRO A 55 -3.84 -9.19 -11.47
CA PRO A 55 -4.23 -9.83 -10.21
C PRO A 55 -4.85 -11.22 -10.40
N ILE A 56 -5.70 -11.42 -11.42
CA ILE A 56 -6.29 -12.73 -11.71
C ILE A 56 -5.20 -13.73 -12.11
N ALA A 57 -4.27 -13.33 -12.98
CA ALA A 57 -3.16 -14.18 -13.39
C ALA A 57 -2.29 -14.56 -12.19
N ALA A 58 -1.95 -13.61 -11.32
CA ALA A 58 -1.20 -13.87 -10.10
C ALA A 58 -1.92 -14.89 -9.20
N PHE A 59 -3.24 -14.73 -9.02
CA PHE A 59 -4.05 -15.68 -8.25
C PHE A 59 -4.03 -17.09 -8.85
N VAL A 60 -4.24 -17.21 -10.17
CA VAL A 60 -4.23 -18.50 -10.87
C VAL A 60 -2.86 -19.18 -10.75
N VAL A 61 -1.77 -18.43 -10.87
CA VAL A 61 -0.41 -18.95 -10.70
C VAL A 61 -0.24 -19.51 -9.28
N ILE A 62 -0.62 -18.75 -8.26
CA ILE A 62 -0.53 -19.19 -6.86
C ILE A 62 -1.38 -20.45 -6.63
N ALA A 63 -2.63 -20.45 -7.09
CA ALA A 63 -3.54 -21.58 -6.95
C ALA A 63 -2.97 -22.84 -7.63
N ALA A 64 -2.44 -22.72 -8.84
CA ALA A 64 -1.81 -23.81 -9.56
C ALA A 64 -0.60 -24.37 -8.80
N LEU A 65 0.27 -23.49 -8.28
CA LEU A 65 1.43 -23.89 -7.48
C LEU A 65 1.01 -24.63 -6.20
N VAL A 66 -0.03 -24.16 -5.51
CA VAL A 66 -0.57 -24.82 -4.31
C VAL A 66 -1.09 -26.22 -4.64
N VAL A 67 -1.88 -26.36 -5.70
CA VAL A 67 -2.45 -27.66 -6.10
C VAL A 67 -1.34 -28.66 -6.50
N ILE A 68 -0.31 -28.19 -7.21
CA ILE A 68 0.85 -29.03 -7.56
C ILE A 68 1.60 -29.46 -6.28
N GLY A 69 1.83 -28.52 -5.35
CA GLY A 69 2.48 -28.79 -4.07
C GLY A 69 1.71 -29.81 -3.21
N GLU A 70 0.39 -29.69 -3.14
CA GLU A 70 -0.48 -30.62 -2.40
C GLU A 70 -0.41 -32.04 -2.99
N LYS A 71 -0.53 -32.17 -4.32
CA LYS A 71 -0.41 -33.47 -4.99
C LYS A 71 0.94 -34.13 -4.71
N ALA A 72 2.02 -33.34 -4.70
CA ALA A 72 3.35 -33.84 -4.36
C ALA A 72 3.45 -34.32 -2.89
N ALA A 73 2.81 -33.62 -1.94
CA ALA A 73 2.76 -34.03 -0.54
C ALA A 73 1.96 -35.34 -0.35
N VAL A 74 0.79 -35.46 -1.00
CA VAL A 74 -0.05 -36.66 -0.94
C VAL A 74 0.68 -37.89 -1.50
N LYS A 75 1.39 -37.73 -2.63
CA LYS A 75 2.18 -38.82 -3.23
C LYS A 75 3.28 -39.32 -2.28
N ARG A 76 4.02 -38.43 -1.62
CA ARG A 76 5.07 -38.79 -0.65
C ARG A 76 4.52 -39.60 0.52
N ASN A 77 3.43 -39.13 1.14
CA ASN A 77 2.83 -39.80 2.30
C ASN A 77 2.31 -41.20 1.97
N SER A 78 1.79 -41.40 0.76
CA SER A 78 1.31 -42.71 0.31
C SER A 78 2.46 -43.72 0.16
N THR A 79 3.62 -43.29 -0.37
CA THR A 79 4.82 -44.11 -0.45
C THR A 79 5.34 -44.49 0.94
N SER A 80 5.41 -43.55 1.88
CA SER A 80 5.91 -43.81 3.25
C SER A 80 5.05 -44.80 4.04
N ARG A 81 3.73 -44.87 3.81
CA ARG A 81 2.87 -45.85 4.50
C ARG A 81 3.06 -47.28 3.98
N ASN A 82 3.32 -47.45 2.68
CA ASN A 82 3.44 -48.77 2.06
C ASN A 82 4.73 -49.51 2.48
N ILE A 83 5.79 -48.78 2.85
CA ILE A 83 7.06 -49.35 3.33
C ILE A 83 7.06 -49.70 4.84
N SER A 84 5.98 -49.39 5.57
CA SER A 84 5.88 -49.60 7.02
C SER A 84 4.96 -50.77 7.40
N THR A 85 4.52 -51.57 6.43
CA THR A 85 3.69 -52.78 6.62
C THR A 85 4.53 -54.03 6.42
#